data_AF-A0A078FSZ4-F1
#
_entry.id   AF-A0A078FSZ4-F1
#
_cell.length_a   1.000
_cell.length_b   1.000
_cell.length_c   1.000
_cell.angle_alpha   90.00
_cell.angle_beta   90.00
_cell.angle_gamma   90.00
#
_symmetry.space_group_name_H-M   'P 1'
#
loop_
_entity.id
_entity.type
_entity.pdbx_description
1 polymer ?
#
loop_
_entity_poly.entity_id
_entity_poly.type
_entity_poly.pdbx_seq_one_letter_code
_entity_poly.pdbx_strand_id
1 'polypeptide(L)'
;MSDEDSLAAAPRAERRGKRGSCYPCLMGNRFTEKEVCVVCDAKYCSSCVRRAMGSMPEGRKCLPCIGLKISESNRKSLGKCSKMLKRLLAGSELRKVMHDEVTCKANQLYARLIYVNGWPLSENELDKLQTCPNPPKKLKPGDYWYDKVSGHWGKVGEKPCQIISPHMNIGASAIIEQASNGDTEIFINNREITKTELMMLKMVGVHCEGKPHFWVDADGRYQEEGQNRIIGRIWNKKRARFSCAVLSLPFPPTSSAETHI
;
A
#
# COMPACT_ATOMS: atom_id res chain seq x y z
N MET A 1 -14.44 22.37 -15.33
CA MET A 1 -14.89 22.66 -13.96
C MET A 1 -13.97 21.91 -13.02
N SER A 2 -13.25 22.67 -12.21
CA SER A 2 -12.13 22.27 -11.38
C SER A 2 -12.58 21.46 -10.17
N ASP A 3 -12.45 20.14 -10.24
CA ASP A 3 -12.53 19.31 -9.05
C ASP A 3 -11.16 19.33 -8.35
N GLU A 4 -10.87 20.46 -7.72
CA GLU A 4 -9.98 20.54 -6.57
C GLU A 4 -10.60 19.73 -5.41
N ASP A 5 -10.67 18.40 -5.57
CA ASP A 5 -10.88 17.46 -4.46
C ASP A 5 -9.54 17.37 -3.72
N SER A 6 -9.16 18.54 -3.18
CA SER A 6 -8.15 18.74 -2.17
C SER A 6 -8.24 17.61 -1.16
N LEU A 7 -7.08 17.20 -0.65
CA LEU A 7 -6.92 16.26 0.45
C LEU A 7 -7.53 16.84 1.74
N ALA A 8 -8.83 17.14 1.73
CA ALA A 8 -9.57 17.65 2.85
C ALA A 8 -9.40 16.64 3.96
N ALA A 9 -8.69 17.06 5.01
CA ALA A 9 -8.44 16.22 6.16
C ALA A 9 -9.79 15.67 6.65
N ALA A 10 -9.85 14.35 6.85
CA ALA A 10 -11.06 13.70 7.34
C ALA A 10 -11.60 14.49 8.55
N PRO A 11 -12.90 14.83 8.57
CA PRO A 11 -13.44 15.75 9.55
C PRO A 11 -13.20 15.19 10.94
N ARG A 12 -12.52 15.93 11.82
CA ARG A 12 -12.32 15.49 13.21
C ARG A 12 -13.47 15.96 14.08
N ALA A 13 -14.01 15.05 14.89
CA ALA A 13 -15.07 15.40 15.81
C ALA A 13 -14.53 16.31 16.92
N GLU A 14 -15.17 17.47 17.09
CA GLU A 14 -14.87 18.41 18.16
C GLU A 14 -15.15 17.79 19.54
N ARG A 15 -14.19 17.93 20.47
CA ARG A 15 -14.27 17.33 21.80
C ARG A 15 -14.81 18.33 22.80
N ARG A 16 -16.02 18.08 23.32
CA ARG A 16 -16.63 18.87 24.40
C ARG A 16 -16.39 18.33 25.82
N GLY A 17 -15.96 17.06 25.94
CA GLY A 17 -15.76 16.36 27.23
C GLY A 17 -14.31 16.04 27.56
N LYS A 18 -14.09 15.35 28.68
CA LYS A 18 -12.75 14.90 29.12
C LYS A 18 -12.10 13.97 28.10
N ARG A 19 -10.76 13.90 28.11
CA ARG A 19 -10.03 12.99 27.20
C ARG A 19 -10.49 11.55 27.41
N GLY A 20 -10.94 10.94 26.31
CA GLY A 20 -11.39 9.55 26.31
C GLY A 20 -12.84 9.35 26.73
N SER A 21 -13.60 10.38 27.10
CA SER A 21 -15.04 10.24 27.36
C SER A 21 -15.82 9.94 26.06
N CYS A 22 -17.05 9.44 26.23
CA CYS A 22 -18.02 9.32 25.15
C CYS A 22 -18.38 10.72 24.60
N TYR A 23 -18.55 10.85 23.29
CA TYR A 23 -18.85 12.13 22.65
C TYR A 23 -20.29 12.61 22.93
N PRO A 24 -21.34 11.76 22.81
CA PRO A 24 -22.70 12.18 23.12
C PRO A 24 -22.99 12.41 24.61
N CYS A 25 -22.69 11.44 25.49
CA CYS A 25 -23.09 11.52 26.90
C CYS A 25 -22.01 12.10 27.82
N LEU A 26 -20.80 12.37 27.31
CA LEU A 26 -19.65 12.87 28.08
C LEU A 26 -19.18 11.96 29.23
N MET A 27 -19.77 10.77 29.38
CA MET A 27 -19.43 9.80 30.43
C MET A 27 -18.23 8.91 30.06
N GLY A 28 -17.64 8.32 31.10
CA GLY A 28 -16.50 7.41 31.01
C GLY A 28 -15.16 8.12 30.89
N ASN A 29 -14.09 7.33 30.93
CA ASN A 29 -12.71 7.83 30.91
C ASN A 29 -11.89 7.09 29.83
N ARG A 30 -10.57 7.28 29.80
CA ARG A 30 -9.68 6.63 28.83
C ARG A 30 -9.69 5.09 28.87
N PHE A 31 -10.10 4.50 29.98
CA PHE A 31 -10.12 3.05 30.22
C PHE A 31 -11.46 2.41 29.90
N THR A 32 -12.55 3.19 29.88
CA THR A 32 -13.86 2.67 29.48
C THR A 32 -13.83 2.28 28.01
N GLU A 33 -14.17 1.03 27.70
CA GLU A 33 -14.26 0.56 26.32
C GLU A 33 -15.26 1.39 25.52
N LYS A 34 -14.87 1.72 24.29
CA LYS A 34 -15.66 2.53 23.35
C LYS A 34 -15.41 2.02 21.94
N GLU A 35 -16.40 2.23 21.08
CA GLU A 35 -16.20 2.12 19.65
C GLU A 35 -15.83 3.50 19.08
N VAL A 36 -15.00 3.51 18.05
CA VAL A 36 -14.47 4.73 17.44
C VAL A 36 -14.95 4.84 16.01
N CYS A 37 -15.45 6.02 15.62
CA CYS A 37 -15.75 6.28 14.22
C CYS A 37 -14.46 6.31 13.39
N VAL A 38 -14.40 5.53 12.31
CA VAL A 38 -13.20 5.43 11.43
C VAL A 38 -12.91 6.69 10.61
N VAL A 39 -13.87 7.62 10.53
CA VAL A 39 -13.73 8.90 9.82
C VAL A 39 -13.31 10.01 10.79
N CYS A 40 -14.12 10.27 11.83
CA CYS A 40 -13.97 11.45 12.66
C CYS A 40 -13.32 11.24 14.03
N ASP A 41 -12.91 10.01 14.34
CA ASP A 41 -12.30 9.59 15.60
C ASP A 41 -13.19 9.82 16.85
N ALA A 42 -14.47 10.15 16.66
CA ALA A 42 -15.43 10.26 17.75
C ALA A 42 -15.61 8.92 18.46
N LYS A 43 -15.67 8.96 19.80
CA LYS A 43 -15.75 7.77 20.66
C LYS A 43 -17.15 7.61 21.25
N TYR A 44 -17.69 6.39 21.18
CA TYR A 44 -19.05 6.07 21.61
C TYR A 44 -19.03 4.92 22.61
N CYS A 45 -19.64 5.11 23.79
CA CYS A 45 -19.86 4.04 24.77
C CYS A 45 -20.98 3.10 24.31
N SER A 46 -21.13 1.98 25.03
CA SER A 46 -22.10 0.93 24.72
C SER A 46 -23.54 1.42 24.60
N SER A 47 -23.95 2.35 25.46
CA SER A 47 -25.30 2.93 25.43
C SER A 47 -25.53 3.95 24.31
N CYS A 48 -24.47 4.55 23.75
CA CYS A 48 -24.60 5.61 22.74
C CYS A 48 -24.32 5.12 21.32
N VAL A 49 -23.59 4.00 21.15
CA VAL A 49 -23.09 3.57 19.84
C VAL A 49 -24.20 3.26 18.83
N ARG A 50 -25.27 2.53 19.23
CA ARG A 50 -26.38 2.21 18.31
C ARG A 50 -27.12 3.46 17.85
N ARG A 51 -27.38 4.42 18.75
CA ARG A 51 -28.00 5.71 18.38
C ARG A 51 -27.10 6.53 17.45
N ALA A 52 -25.79 6.49 17.65
CA ALA A 52 -24.85 7.31 16.89
C ALA A 52 -24.45 6.72 15.53
N MET A 53 -24.47 5.39 15.37
CA MET A 53 -24.01 4.69 14.15
C MET A 53 -25.13 3.91 13.43
N GLY A 54 -26.33 3.84 14.03
CA GLY A 54 -27.49 3.16 13.44
C GLY A 54 -27.23 1.66 13.23
N SER A 55 -27.60 1.17 12.05
CA SER A 55 -27.38 -0.21 11.58
C SER A 55 -25.98 -0.47 11.03
N MET A 56 -25.10 0.55 11.01
CA MET A 56 -23.70 0.46 10.55
C MET A 56 -23.52 -0.07 9.11
N PRO A 57 -24.20 0.51 8.09
CA PRO A 57 -24.14 0.03 6.70
C PRO A 57 -22.78 0.29 6.00
N GLU A 58 -21.95 1.17 6.55
CA GLU A 58 -20.57 1.40 6.09
C GLU A 58 -19.54 1.08 7.18
N GLY A 59 -19.91 0.17 8.10
CA GLY A 59 -19.11 -0.16 9.26
C GLY A 59 -19.22 0.85 10.38
N ARG A 60 -18.12 1.03 11.13
CA ARG A 60 -18.03 1.92 12.29
C ARG A 60 -17.95 3.39 11.89
N LYS A 61 -19.00 3.90 11.25
CA LYS A 61 -19.21 5.32 10.97
C LYS A 61 -20.39 5.84 11.78
N CYS A 62 -20.24 7.03 12.37
CA CYS A 62 -21.41 7.72 12.90
C CYS A 62 -22.28 8.23 11.74
N LEU A 63 -23.57 8.45 12.01
CA LEU A 63 -24.55 8.90 11.02
C LEU A 63 -24.06 10.10 10.18
N PRO A 64 -23.42 11.15 10.75
CA PRO A 64 -22.91 12.28 9.97
C PRO A 64 -21.71 11.95 9.06
N CYS A 65 -21.06 10.80 9.25
CA CYS A 65 -19.87 10.41 8.50
C CYS A 65 -20.15 9.35 7.43
N ILE A 66 -21.38 8.86 7.30
CA ILE A 66 -21.77 7.95 6.22
C ILE A 66 -21.51 8.64 4.87
N GLY A 67 -20.93 7.91 3.91
CA GLY A 67 -20.50 8.43 2.62
C GLY A 67 -19.16 9.16 2.62
N LEU A 68 -18.61 9.53 3.78
CA LEU A 68 -17.32 10.22 3.87
C LEU A 68 -16.15 9.24 3.80
N LYS A 69 -15.05 9.71 3.18
CA LYS A 69 -13.79 8.97 3.08
C LYS A 69 -13.14 8.81 4.45
N ILE A 70 -12.51 7.67 4.69
CA ILE A 70 -11.71 7.47 5.91
C ILE A 70 -10.34 8.13 5.79
N SER A 71 -9.72 8.44 6.92
CA SER A 71 -8.31 8.79 6.94
C SER A 71 -7.44 7.55 6.67
N GLU A 72 -6.38 7.71 5.88
CA GLU A 72 -5.42 6.64 5.58
C GLU A 72 -4.68 6.10 6.83
N SER A 73 -4.62 6.88 7.91
CA SER A 73 -4.12 6.40 9.20
C SER A 73 -5.01 5.33 9.83
N ASN A 74 -6.32 5.38 9.54
CA ASN A 74 -7.35 4.52 10.09
C ASN A 74 -7.59 3.26 9.24
N ARG A 75 -7.12 3.22 7.99
CA ARG A 75 -7.29 2.08 7.07
C ARG A 75 -6.79 0.74 7.64
N LYS A 76 -5.68 0.75 8.39
CA LYS A 76 -5.14 -0.45 9.09
C LYS A 76 -6.07 -1.04 10.17
N SER A 77 -7.09 -0.29 10.56
CA SER A 77 -8.09 -0.68 11.57
C SER A 77 -9.38 -1.20 10.95
N LEU A 78 -9.55 -1.14 9.63
CA LEU A 78 -10.74 -1.65 8.97
C LEU A 78 -10.93 -3.14 9.28
N GLY A 79 -12.20 -3.52 9.53
CA GLY A 79 -12.57 -4.88 9.91
C GLY A 79 -12.16 -5.27 11.33
N LYS A 80 -11.60 -4.33 12.11
CA LYS A 80 -11.26 -4.54 13.53
C LYS A 80 -12.22 -3.77 14.42
N CYS A 81 -13.02 -4.50 15.18
CA CYS A 81 -13.93 -3.93 16.18
C CYS A 81 -13.40 -4.01 17.61
N SER A 82 -13.92 -3.14 18.48
CA SER A 82 -13.69 -3.20 19.92
C SER A 82 -14.33 -4.46 20.54
N LYS A 83 -13.79 -4.90 21.69
CA LYS A 83 -14.41 -5.97 22.50
C LYS A 83 -15.84 -5.60 22.92
N MET A 84 -16.09 -4.31 23.16
CA MET A 84 -17.41 -3.79 23.47
C MET A 84 -18.39 -4.06 22.34
N LEU A 85 -18.05 -3.72 21.09
CA LEU A 85 -18.95 -3.94 19.95
C LEU A 85 -19.22 -5.43 19.72
N LYS A 86 -18.22 -6.30 19.94
CA LYS A 86 -18.39 -7.76 19.90
C LYS A 86 -19.44 -8.29 20.87
N ARG A 87 -19.61 -7.65 22.04
CA ARG A 87 -20.62 -8.03 23.04
C ARG A 87 -21.99 -7.41 22.76
N LEU A 88 -22.06 -6.30 22.04
CA LEU A 88 -23.29 -5.55 21.80
C LEU A 88 -24.08 -6.01 20.58
N LEU A 89 -23.39 -6.54 19.56
CA LEU A 89 -24.01 -7.01 18.33
C LEU A 89 -24.11 -8.53 18.34
N ALA A 90 -25.16 -9.06 17.72
CA ALA A 90 -25.24 -10.49 17.46
C ALA A 90 -24.09 -10.91 16.52
N GLY A 91 -23.62 -12.16 16.62
CA GLY A 91 -22.45 -12.60 15.84
C GLY A 91 -22.61 -12.46 14.31
N SER A 92 -23.81 -12.68 13.78
CA SER A 92 -24.14 -12.46 12.36
C SER A 92 -24.16 -10.99 11.99
N GLU A 93 -24.80 -10.15 12.81
CA GLU A 93 -24.84 -8.70 12.66
C GLU A 93 -23.42 -8.12 12.64
N LEU A 94 -22.57 -8.51 13.61
CA LEU A 94 -21.19 -8.06 13.68
C LEU A 94 -20.40 -8.43 12.43
N ARG A 95 -20.51 -9.68 11.95
CA ARG A 95 -19.80 -10.12 10.73
C ARG A 95 -20.23 -9.30 9.52
N LYS A 96 -21.53 -9.05 9.38
CA LYS A 96 -22.06 -8.19 8.32
C LYS A 96 -21.48 -6.78 8.41
N VAL A 97 -21.54 -6.14 9.58
CA VAL A 97 -20.98 -4.80 9.79
C VAL A 97 -19.49 -4.74 9.47
N MET A 98 -18.70 -5.74 9.90
CA MET A 98 -17.26 -5.77 9.60
C MET A 98 -16.97 -6.03 8.13
N HIS A 99 -17.80 -6.84 7.45
CA HIS A 99 -17.71 -7.04 6.01
C HIS A 99 -18.02 -5.75 5.26
N ASP A 100 -19.16 -5.12 5.55
CA ASP A 100 -19.60 -3.86 4.94
C ASP A 100 -18.59 -2.73 5.21
N GLU A 101 -17.95 -2.70 6.39
CA GLU A 101 -16.85 -1.76 6.70
C GLU A 101 -15.68 -1.90 5.72
N VAL A 102 -15.34 -3.14 5.36
CA VAL A 102 -14.17 -3.43 4.51
C VAL A 102 -14.51 -3.29 3.04
N THR A 103 -15.75 -3.54 2.62
CA THR A 103 -16.13 -3.60 1.20
C THR A 103 -16.83 -2.34 0.68
N CYS A 104 -17.37 -1.48 1.55
CA CYS A 104 -18.10 -0.31 1.07
C CYS A 104 -17.21 0.65 0.28
N LYS A 105 -17.79 1.26 -0.78
CA LYS A 105 -17.10 2.16 -1.71
C LYS A 105 -16.42 3.34 -1.00
N ALA A 106 -17.09 3.92 0.00
CA ALA A 106 -16.56 5.07 0.75
C ALA A 106 -15.30 4.73 1.58
N ASN A 107 -15.06 3.45 1.88
CA ASN A 107 -13.87 3.00 2.59
C ASN A 107 -12.78 2.45 1.65
N GLN A 108 -13.03 2.34 0.35
CA GLN A 108 -12.02 1.88 -0.62
C GLN A 108 -10.96 2.96 -0.90
N LEU A 109 -9.86 2.53 -1.52
CA LEU A 109 -8.93 3.45 -2.16
C LEU A 109 -9.55 3.94 -3.47
N TYR A 110 -9.28 5.19 -3.84
CA TYR A 110 -9.72 5.73 -5.12
C TYR A 110 -8.55 5.65 -6.09
N ALA A 111 -8.76 5.02 -7.25
CA ALA A 111 -7.71 4.77 -8.23
C ALA A 111 -7.03 6.07 -8.69
N ARG A 112 -7.81 7.14 -8.87
CA ARG A 112 -7.33 8.47 -9.26
C ARG A 112 -6.31 9.11 -8.29
N LEU A 113 -6.20 8.62 -7.07
CA LEU A 113 -5.26 9.14 -6.06
C LEU A 113 -3.96 8.31 -5.97
N ILE A 114 -3.83 7.28 -6.80
CA ILE A 114 -2.66 6.41 -6.85
C ILE A 114 -2.04 6.61 -8.22
N TYR A 115 -0.84 7.16 -8.24
CA TYR A 115 -0.09 7.39 -9.47
C TYR A 115 0.97 6.31 -9.61
N VAL A 116 1.04 5.69 -10.78
CA VAL A 116 2.07 4.71 -11.12
C VAL A 116 2.74 5.16 -12.41
N ASN A 117 4.06 5.33 -12.36
CA ASN A 117 4.86 5.83 -13.48
C ASN A 117 4.32 7.18 -14.03
N GLY A 118 3.86 8.06 -13.12
CA GLY A 118 3.37 9.40 -13.45
C GLY A 118 1.91 9.48 -13.91
N TRP A 119 1.18 8.35 -14.01
CA TRP A 119 -0.21 8.33 -14.45
C TRP A 119 -1.15 7.86 -13.32
N PRO A 120 -2.31 8.52 -13.12
CA PRO A 120 -3.31 8.03 -12.17
C PRO A 120 -3.87 6.70 -12.65
N LEU A 121 -4.07 5.77 -11.72
CA LEU A 121 -4.68 4.49 -12.06
C LEU A 121 -6.18 4.66 -12.39
N SER A 122 -6.65 3.85 -13.34
CA SER A 122 -8.07 3.53 -13.50
C SER A 122 -8.54 2.52 -12.45
N GLU A 123 -9.85 2.43 -12.23
CA GLU A 123 -10.43 1.46 -11.29
C GLU A 123 -10.05 0.01 -11.64
N ASN A 124 -9.97 -0.32 -12.94
CA ASN A 124 -9.54 -1.63 -13.42
C ASN A 124 -8.06 -1.91 -13.12
N GLU A 125 -7.18 -0.90 -13.24
CA GLU A 125 -5.77 -1.06 -12.89
C GLU A 125 -5.55 -1.18 -11.39
N LEU A 126 -6.32 -0.43 -10.58
CA LEU A 126 -6.28 -0.57 -9.13
C LEU A 126 -6.74 -1.97 -8.69
N ASP A 127 -7.84 -2.47 -9.27
CA ASP A 127 -8.33 -3.83 -8.99
C ASP A 127 -7.27 -4.89 -9.35
N LYS A 128 -6.67 -4.79 -10.54
CA LYS A 128 -5.56 -5.67 -10.96
C LYS A 128 -4.38 -5.59 -9.98
N LEU A 129 -4.00 -4.39 -9.55
CA LEU A 129 -2.90 -4.19 -8.61
C LEU A 129 -3.19 -4.79 -7.23
N GLN A 130 -4.45 -4.79 -6.79
CA GLN A 130 -4.86 -5.32 -5.48
C GLN A 130 -5.09 -6.83 -5.48
N THR A 131 -5.50 -7.41 -6.62
CA THR A 131 -5.87 -8.82 -6.76
C THR A 131 -4.76 -9.69 -7.35
N CYS A 132 -3.64 -9.10 -7.78
CA CYS A 132 -2.52 -9.86 -8.33
C CYS A 132 -1.90 -10.83 -7.29
N PRO A 133 -1.17 -11.88 -7.72
CA PRO A 133 -0.62 -12.89 -6.81
C PRO A 133 0.27 -12.34 -5.68
N ASN A 134 0.96 -11.23 -5.94
CA ASN A 134 1.84 -10.58 -4.97
C ASN A 134 1.63 -9.05 -5.01
N PRO A 135 0.56 -8.54 -4.36
CA PRO A 135 0.17 -7.14 -4.42
C PRO A 135 1.02 -6.27 -3.48
N PRO A 136 1.14 -4.95 -3.75
CA PRO A 136 1.87 -4.04 -2.87
C PRO A 136 1.24 -3.99 -1.47
N LYS A 137 2.05 -4.26 -0.46
CA LYS A 137 1.62 -4.18 0.94
C LYS A 137 1.43 -2.73 1.35
N LYS A 138 0.33 -2.44 2.04
CA LYS A 138 0.01 -1.11 2.61
C LYS A 138 -0.05 -0.01 1.54
N LEU A 139 -0.62 -0.31 0.37
CA LEU A 139 -0.91 0.68 -0.66
C LEU A 139 -1.75 1.84 -0.08
N LYS A 140 -1.39 3.06 -0.46
CA LYS A 140 -2.01 4.32 -0.01
C LYS A 140 -2.05 5.27 -1.19
N PRO A 141 -2.85 6.35 -1.12
CA PRO A 141 -2.73 7.47 -2.04
C PRO A 141 -1.28 8.00 -2.10
N GLY A 142 -0.82 8.34 -3.30
CA GLY A 142 0.49 8.89 -3.56
C GLY A 142 1.12 8.40 -4.87
N ASP A 143 2.38 8.80 -5.05
CA ASP A 143 3.15 8.57 -6.28
C ASP A 143 4.11 7.38 -6.14
N TYR A 144 3.98 6.43 -7.05
CA TYR A 144 4.74 5.20 -7.11
C TYR A 144 5.39 5.01 -8.47
N TRP A 145 6.46 4.21 -8.49
CA TRP A 145 7.05 3.69 -9.69
C TRP A 145 7.00 2.17 -9.67
N TYR A 146 6.85 1.61 -10.87
CA TYR A 146 6.73 0.18 -11.09
C TYR A 146 7.51 -0.22 -12.34
N ASP A 147 8.47 -1.12 -12.15
CA ASP A 147 9.14 -1.79 -13.23
C ASP A 147 8.38 -3.09 -13.56
N LYS A 148 7.68 -3.07 -14.70
CA LYS A 148 6.88 -4.22 -15.17
C LYS A 148 7.71 -5.43 -15.56
N VAL A 149 8.99 -5.27 -15.88
CA VAL A 149 9.85 -6.36 -16.35
C VAL A 149 10.28 -7.21 -15.16
N SER A 150 10.78 -6.55 -14.12
CA SER A 150 11.35 -7.21 -12.94
C SER A 150 10.39 -7.31 -11.76
N GLY A 151 9.29 -6.54 -11.77
CA GLY A 151 8.34 -6.44 -10.67
C GLY A 151 8.75 -5.50 -9.54
N HIS A 152 9.86 -4.75 -9.67
CA HIS A 152 10.29 -3.81 -8.63
C HIS A 152 9.27 -2.68 -8.46
N TRP A 153 9.01 -2.35 -7.19
CA TRP A 153 8.03 -1.35 -6.78
C TRP A 153 8.62 -0.43 -5.71
N GLY A 154 8.40 0.88 -5.89
CA GLY A 154 8.86 1.91 -4.97
C GLY A 154 7.98 3.14 -5.00
N LYS A 155 8.20 4.05 -4.04
CA LYS A 155 7.66 5.40 -4.14
C LYS A 155 8.53 6.22 -5.06
N VAL A 156 7.94 7.19 -5.77
CA VAL A 156 8.72 8.14 -6.57
C VAL A 156 9.76 8.83 -5.67
N GLY A 157 11.01 8.88 -6.13
CA GLY A 157 12.16 9.43 -5.43
C GLY A 157 12.84 8.47 -4.43
N GLU A 158 12.38 7.23 -4.32
CA GLU A 158 12.90 6.27 -3.35
C GLU A 158 13.40 4.99 -4.04
N LYS A 159 14.39 4.33 -3.41
CA LYS A 159 14.86 2.98 -3.79
C LYS A 159 13.72 1.96 -3.71
N PRO A 160 13.80 0.80 -4.39
CA PRO A 160 12.73 -0.20 -4.33
C PRO A 160 12.47 -0.64 -2.89
N CYS A 161 11.20 -0.78 -2.55
CA CYS A 161 10.77 -1.25 -1.23
C CYS A 161 10.10 -2.62 -1.27
N GLN A 162 9.56 -3.02 -2.43
CA GLN A 162 8.90 -4.30 -2.63
C GLN A 162 9.22 -4.83 -4.04
N ILE A 163 9.09 -6.15 -4.22
CA ILE A 163 8.90 -6.77 -5.53
C ILE A 163 7.47 -7.27 -5.53
N ILE A 164 6.65 -6.81 -6.47
CA ILE A 164 5.26 -7.21 -6.68
C ILE A 164 5.16 -8.09 -7.93
N SER A 165 3.97 -8.59 -8.27
CA SER A 165 3.77 -9.37 -9.50
C SER A 165 4.32 -8.63 -10.73
N PRO A 166 5.17 -9.24 -11.57
CA PRO A 166 5.68 -8.63 -12.80
C PRO A 166 4.60 -8.66 -13.91
N HIS A 167 4.91 -8.04 -15.05
CA HIS A 167 4.12 -8.04 -16.29
C HIS A 167 2.70 -7.49 -16.17
N MET A 168 2.42 -6.67 -15.16
CA MET A 168 1.15 -5.97 -15.04
C MET A 168 1.15 -4.72 -15.92
N ASN A 169 0.10 -4.55 -16.71
CA ASN A 169 -0.13 -3.33 -17.49
C ASN A 169 -0.91 -2.34 -16.62
N ILE A 170 -0.19 -1.55 -15.81
CA ILE A 170 -0.73 -0.52 -14.93
C ILE A 170 0.08 0.77 -15.06
N GLY A 171 -0.59 1.92 -15.02
CA GLY A 171 0.06 3.22 -15.16
C GLY A 171 0.71 3.41 -16.54
N ALA A 172 1.72 4.26 -16.63
CA ALA A 172 2.44 4.43 -17.88
C ALA A 172 3.25 3.19 -18.27
N SER A 173 3.22 2.85 -19.55
CA SER A 173 3.93 1.69 -20.13
C SER A 173 5.45 1.74 -19.96
N ALA A 174 6.02 2.95 -19.88
CA ALA A 174 7.44 3.20 -19.70
C ALA A 174 7.68 3.76 -18.29
N ILE A 175 8.69 3.21 -17.60
CA ILE A 175 9.16 3.78 -16.34
C ILE A 175 9.96 5.05 -16.63
N ILE A 176 9.88 6.02 -15.73
CA ILE A 176 10.65 7.26 -15.81
C ILE A 176 12.07 6.98 -15.32
N GLU A 177 13.09 7.47 -16.04
CA GLU A 177 14.50 7.28 -15.68
C GLU A 177 14.81 7.66 -14.24
N GLN A 178 14.34 8.83 -13.82
CA GLN A 178 14.56 9.40 -12.48
C GLN A 178 13.54 8.93 -11.43
N ALA A 179 12.77 7.88 -11.71
CA ALA A 179 11.69 7.42 -10.83
C ALA A 179 12.13 7.12 -9.39
N SER A 180 13.36 6.62 -9.19
CA SER A 180 13.93 6.31 -7.88
C SER A 180 14.92 7.35 -7.36
N ASN A 181 15.07 8.50 -8.05
CA ASN A 181 16.10 9.51 -7.73
C ASN A 181 17.51 8.86 -7.65
N GLY A 182 17.85 8.11 -8.70
CA GLY A 182 19.18 7.53 -8.86
C GLY A 182 20.22 8.60 -9.16
N ASP A 183 21.49 8.30 -8.86
CA ASP A 183 22.62 9.20 -9.08
C ASP A 183 23.90 8.41 -9.40
N THR A 184 23.73 7.31 -10.14
CA THR A 184 24.79 6.33 -10.42
C THR A 184 25.17 6.23 -11.88
N GLU A 185 24.39 6.83 -12.78
CA GLU A 185 24.50 6.70 -14.24
C GLU A 185 24.43 5.24 -14.72
N ILE A 186 23.90 4.34 -13.88
CA ILE A 186 23.68 2.93 -14.16
C ILE A 186 22.18 2.70 -14.18
N PHE A 187 21.71 1.97 -15.19
CA PHE A 187 20.29 1.80 -15.42
C PHE A 187 19.88 0.34 -15.28
N ILE A 188 18.71 0.09 -14.70
CA ILE A 188 18.00 -1.19 -14.78
C ILE A 188 16.64 -0.93 -15.41
N ASN A 189 16.36 -1.56 -16.54
CA ASN A 189 15.08 -1.48 -17.26
C ASN A 189 14.63 -0.01 -17.45
N ASN A 190 15.53 0.85 -17.94
CA ASN A 190 15.33 2.29 -18.17
C ASN A 190 15.11 3.15 -16.92
N ARG A 191 15.42 2.64 -15.72
CA ARG A 191 15.45 3.44 -14.49
C ARG A 191 16.86 3.55 -13.96
N GLU A 192 17.29 4.77 -13.64
CA GLU A 192 18.57 5.01 -12.98
C GLU A 192 18.53 4.49 -11.55
N ILE A 193 19.45 3.60 -11.20
CA ILE A 193 19.45 2.95 -9.88
C ILE A 193 20.09 3.85 -8.82
N THR A 194 19.68 3.63 -7.58
CA THR A 194 20.27 4.32 -6.42
C THR A 194 21.65 3.76 -6.07
N LYS A 195 22.47 4.54 -5.37
CA LYS A 195 23.74 4.06 -4.76
C LYS A 195 23.55 2.80 -3.90
N THR A 196 22.41 2.67 -3.22
CA THR A 196 22.10 1.49 -2.40
C THR A 196 21.95 0.24 -3.27
N GLU A 197 21.25 0.34 -4.40
CA GLU A 197 21.11 -0.77 -5.35
C GLU A 197 22.46 -1.12 -5.98
N LEU A 198 23.26 -0.12 -6.38
CA LEU A 198 24.61 -0.34 -6.90
C LEU A 198 25.52 -1.08 -5.90
N MET A 199 25.46 -0.71 -4.62
CA MET A 199 26.19 -1.41 -3.56
C MET A 199 25.76 -2.87 -3.43
N MET A 200 24.46 -3.16 -3.57
CA MET A 200 23.94 -4.54 -3.59
C MET A 200 24.52 -5.33 -4.76
N LEU A 201 24.47 -4.78 -5.97
CA LEU A 201 25.03 -5.40 -7.18
C LEU A 201 26.51 -5.73 -7.02
N LYS A 202 27.31 -4.78 -6.50
CA LYS A 202 28.73 -4.99 -6.21
C LYS A 202 28.97 -6.09 -5.18
N MET A 203 28.21 -6.12 -4.08
CA MET A 203 28.34 -7.15 -3.04
C MET A 203 28.05 -8.58 -3.53
N VAL A 204 27.20 -8.71 -4.55
CA VAL A 204 26.90 -10.01 -5.19
C VAL A 204 27.79 -10.26 -6.41
N GLY A 205 28.76 -9.39 -6.71
CA GLY A 205 29.73 -9.56 -7.79
C GLY A 205 29.13 -9.36 -9.18
N VAL A 206 28.22 -8.41 -9.36
CA VAL A 206 27.84 -7.89 -10.68
C VAL A 206 28.87 -6.83 -11.07
N HIS A 207 29.45 -6.97 -12.27
CA HIS A 207 30.38 -5.98 -12.81
C HIS A 207 29.61 -4.74 -13.23
N CYS A 208 29.94 -3.60 -12.65
CA CYS A 208 29.24 -2.32 -12.85
C CYS A 208 30.20 -1.22 -13.38
N GLU A 209 31.35 -1.62 -13.92
CA GLU A 209 32.33 -0.69 -14.50
C GLU A 209 31.81 -0.17 -15.84
N GLY A 210 32.10 1.09 -16.17
CA GLY A 210 31.72 1.68 -17.46
C GLY A 210 30.28 2.20 -17.57
N LYS A 211 29.57 2.39 -16.44
CA LYS A 211 28.19 2.91 -16.41
C LYS A 211 27.20 2.08 -17.27
N PRO A 212 27.12 0.76 -17.05
CA PRO A 212 26.31 -0.12 -17.90
C PRO A 212 24.81 0.12 -17.74
N HIS A 213 24.07 -0.23 -18.80
CA HIS A 213 22.62 -0.33 -18.77
C HIS A 213 22.24 -1.80 -18.74
N PHE A 214 21.45 -2.22 -17.76
CA PHE A 214 21.04 -3.60 -17.61
C PHE A 214 19.56 -3.79 -17.95
N TRP A 215 19.30 -4.88 -18.66
CA TRP A 215 17.98 -5.49 -18.69
C TRP A 215 17.92 -6.58 -17.61
N VAL A 216 16.91 -6.52 -16.74
CA VAL A 216 16.74 -7.47 -15.62
C VAL A 216 15.32 -8.05 -15.60
N ASP A 217 15.21 -9.37 -15.72
CA ASP A 217 13.94 -10.09 -15.67
C ASP A 217 13.50 -10.38 -14.22
N ALA A 218 12.22 -10.74 -14.04
CA ALA A 218 11.64 -11.06 -12.73
C ALA A 218 12.36 -12.23 -12.00
N ASP A 219 12.88 -13.21 -12.73
CA ASP A 219 13.66 -14.32 -12.17
C ASP A 219 15.13 -13.94 -11.86
N GLY A 220 15.49 -12.68 -12.08
CA GLY A 220 16.80 -12.11 -11.81
C GLY A 220 17.85 -12.39 -12.86
N ARG A 221 17.49 -12.99 -14.01
CA ARG A 221 18.37 -12.96 -15.19
C ARG A 221 18.66 -11.53 -15.56
N TYR A 222 19.92 -11.25 -15.85
CA TYR A 222 20.33 -9.92 -16.30
C TYR A 222 21.33 -10.00 -17.45
N GLN A 223 21.26 -9.00 -18.31
CA GLN A 223 22.14 -8.79 -19.46
C GLN A 223 22.38 -7.30 -19.64
N GLU A 224 23.44 -6.94 -20.37
CA GLU A 224 23.67 -5.57 -20.78
C GLU A 224 22.74 -5.22 -21.96
N GLU A 225 22.17 -4.01 -21.94
CA GLU A 225 21.24 -3.56 -22.97
C GLU A 225 21.88 -3.58 -24.36
N GLY A 226 21.15 -4.11 -25.36
CA GLY A 226 21.67 -4.32 -26.72
C GLY A 226 22.49 -5.61 -26.92
N GLN A 227 22.81 -6.35 -25.84
CA GLN A 227 23.43 -7.67 -25.95
C GLN A 227 22.41 -8.79 -25.69
N ASN A 228 22.43 -9.84 -26.51
CA ASN A 228 21.54 -11.01 -26.34
C ASN A 228 22.19 -12.14 -25.52
N ARG A 229 23.03 -11.78 -24.54
CA ARG A 229 23.76 -12.75 -23.71
C ARG A 229 23.47 -12.52 -22.24
N ILE A 230 22.81 -13.48 -21.62
CA ILE A 230 22.58 -13.51 -20.17
C ILE A 230 23.94 -13.56 -19.46
N ILE A 231 24.22 -12.56 -18.64
CA ILE A 231 25.47 -12.45 -17.84
C ILE A 231 25.37 -13.33 -16.59
N GLY A 232 24.18 -13.44 -15.99
CA GLY A 232 23.93 -14.33 -14.87
C GLY A 232 22.54 -14.15 -14.26
N ARG A 233 22.35 -14.68 -13.04
CA ARG A 233 21.13 -14.52 -12.26
C ARG A 233 21.42 -13.90 -10.90
N ILE A 234 20.87 -12.73 -10.61
CA ILE A 234 21.12 -11.96 -9.38
C ILE A 234 20.69 -12.76 -8.15
N TRP A 235 19.47 -13.30 -8.16
CA TRP A 235 18.86 -13.95 -7.00
C TRP A 235 19.49 -15.30 -6.63
N ASN A 236 20.21 -15.94 -7.57
CA ASN A 236 20.93 -17.20 -7.34
C ASN A 236 22.28 -16.99 -6.64
N LYS A 237 22.74 -15.75 -6.49
CA LYS A 237 24.05 -15.45 -5.88
C LYS A 237 23.96 -15.63 -4.37
N LYS A 238 24.92 -16.35 -3.78
CA LYS A 238 24.95 -16.73 -2.34
C LYS A 238 24.70 -15.57 -1.39
N ARG A 239 25.17 -14.36 -1.74
CA ARG A 239 25.07 -13.15 -0.92
C ARG A 239 23.81 -12.32 -1.19
N ALA A 240 23.02 -12.59 -2.23
CA ALA A 240 21.92 -11.71 -2.65
C ALA A 240 20.89 -11.47 -1.56
N ARG A 241 20.36 -12.54 -0.95
CA ARG A 241 19.39 -12.41 0.16
C ARG A 241 19.96 -11.62 1.33
N PHE A 242 21.21 -11.91 1.72
CA PHE A 242 21.89 -11.24 2.82
C PHE A 242 22.11 -9.75 2.51
N SER A 243 22.63 -9.43 1.33
CA SER A 243 22.87 -8.06 0.86
C SER A 243 21.58 -7.25 0.78
N CYS A 244 20.48 -7.82 0.29
CA CYS A 244 19.17 -7.17 0.28
C CYS A 244 18.69 -6.85 1.71
N ALA A 245 18.84 -7.81 2.65
CA ALA A 245 18.44 -7.60 4.04
C ALA A 245 19.25 -6.48 4.71
N VAL A 246 20.58 -6.45 4.54
CA VAL A 246 21.45 -5.41 5.11
C VAL A 246 21.12 -4.02 4.56
N LEU A 247 20.80 -3.93 3.26
CA LEU A 247 20.51 -2.66 2.59
C LEU A 247 19.03 -2.27 2.58
N SER A 248 18.18 -3.05 3.27
CA SER A 248 16.73 -2.88 3.27
C SER A 248 16.13 -2.83 1.85
N LEU A 249 16.68 -3.60 0.92
CA LEU A 249 16.16 -3.77 -0.44
C LEU A 249 15.26 -5.01 -0.49
N PRO A 250 14.27 -5.07 -1.39
CA PRO A 250 13.44 -6.24 -1.53
C PRO A 250 14.25 -7.43 -2.07
N PHE A 251 13.82 -8.62 -1.70
CA PHE A 251 14.26 -9.88 -2.28
C PHE A 251 13.01 -10.60 -2.78
N PRO A 252 13.08 -11.32 -3.92
CA PRO A 252 11.91 -12.01 -4.45
C PRO A 252 11.27 -12.92 -3.40
N PRO A 253 9.94 -12.99 -3.32
CA PRO A 253 9.28 -13.97 -2.48
C PRO A 253 9.76 -15.38 -2.92
N THR A 254 10.06 -16.25 -1.95
CA THR A 254 10.33 -17.66 -2.25
C THR A 254 9.10 -18.21 -2.96
N SER A 255 9.25 -18.70 -4.19
CA SER A 255 8.14 -19.31 -4.90
C SER A 255 7.59 -20.44 -4.02
N SER A 256 6.32 -20.35 -3.64
CA SER A 256 5.55 -21.55 -3.45
C SER A 256 5.51 -22.20 -4.83
N ALA A 257 6.19 -23.33 -4.95
CA ALA A 257 6.40 -24.16 -6.13
C ALA A 257 5.52 -23.85 -7.35
N GLU A 258 6.17 -23.73 -8.50
CA GLU A 258 5.58 -24.05 -9.79
C GLU A 258 4.93 -25.44 -9.69
N THR A 259 3.61 -25.48 -9.45
CA THR A 259 2.84 -26.67 -9.74
C THR A 259 2.61 -26.66 -11.25
N HIS A 260 3.44 -27.42 -11.95
CA HIS A 260 3.12 -27.92 -13.28
C HIS A 260 1.70 -28.50 -13.29
N ILE A 261 0.83 -27.96 -14.15
CA ILE A 261 -0.14 -28.74 -14.93
C ILE A 261 -0.17 -28.14 -16.33
#